data_AF-A0A962L3F6-F1
#
_entry.id   AF-A0A962L3F6-F1
#
_cell.length_a   1.000
_cell.length_b   1.000
_cell.length_c   1.000
_cell.angle_alpha   90.00
_cell.angle_beta   90.00
_cell.angle_gamma   90.00
#
_symmetry.space_group_name_H-M   'P 1'
#
loop_
_entity.id
_entity.type
_entity.pdbx_description
1 polymer ?
#
loop_
_entity_poly.entity_id
_entity_poly.type
_entity_poly.pdbx_seq_one_letter_code
_entity_poly.pdbx_strand_id
1 'polypeptide(L)'
;MARVRKPMYPAKTELMELGDVFPKSIPESVESLLYNLEQLHERSSPLLLETIKIVYKAFMDDVDDVERKSLFLYVVQEVQVGSARPESIIPFIRYETNHQLVTRAIWAYLQNKRSSFEDPFSATCDILDLLGRKRVANRGAVFAGLVCFGDRRVCAVLRTVRHTLSLPEIRAFAHAATGPLHRSTIEFCTEWLVELVDTEQYDIAIQVASALSSMVINDSTLLVHDTRFNFGPYAFLHSTIFPDIAFDDLLVELEPLLDTLSESGLPALNRMIEIFKDPAGNSLEQLDMRKVSTRRLQSDRRVSDRRIVSITPRIERRGIQRRNGERRLENRR
;
A
#
# COMPACT_ATOMS: atom_id res chain seq x y z
N MET A 1 21.84 12.47 -28.50
CA MET A 1 22.16 11.48 -27.45
C MET A 1 21.40 11.85 -26.19
N ALA A 2 20.26 11.18 -25.93
CA ALA A 2 19.43 11.47 -24.76
C ALA A 2 20.13 11.01 -23.48
N ARG A 3 20.24 11.90 -22.49
CA ARG A 3 20.75 11.57 -21.16
C ARG A 3 19.74 10.66 -20.47
N VAL A 4 20.03 9.36 -20.44
CA VAL A 4 19.34 8.38 -19.60
C VAL A 4 19.51 8.82 -18.15
N ARG A 5 18.45 9.36 -17.53
CA ARG A 5 18.41 9.58 -16.09
C ARG A 5 18.33 8.21 -15.44
N LYS A 6 19.39 7.80 -14.75
CA LYS A 6 19.35 6.65 -13.84
C LYS A 6 18.22 6.87 -12.83
N PRO A 7 17.43 5.84 -12.48
CA PRO A 7 16.52 5.94 -11.36
C PRO A 7 17.30 6.40 -10.12
N MET A 8 16.82 7.47 -9.51
CA MET A 8 17.40 8.09 -8.34
C MET A 8 17.12 7.19 -7.13
N TYR A 9 17.96 6.17 -6.94
CA TYR A 9 18.02 5.49 -5.65
C TYR A 9 18.50 6.50 -4.60
N PRO A 10 17.92 6.54 -3.39
CA PRO A 10 18.51 7.31 -2.32
C PRO A 10 19.96 6.84 -2.12
N ALA A 11 20.87 7.81 -2.12
CA ALA A 11 22.28 7.58 -1.85
C ALA A 11 22.44 6.98 -0.44
N LYS A 12 23.22 5.89 -0.33
CA LYS A 12 23.61 5.22 0.93
C LYS A 12 22.52 5.25 2.01
N THR A 13 21.56 4.31 1.93
CA THR A 13 20.71 4.00 3.07
C THR A 13 21.61 3.58 4.22
N GLU A 14 21.69 4.41 5.28
CA GLU A 14 22.27 3.97 6.54
C GLU A 14 21.58 2.66 6.94
N LEU A 15 22.36 1.65 7.35
CA LEU A 15 21.79 0.40 7.84
C LEU A 15 20.96 0.74 9.07
N MET A 16 19.63 0.59 8.97
CA MET A 16 18.72 0.85 10.07
C MET A 16 18.80 -0.37 10.99
N GLU A 17 19.31 -0.21 12.21
CA GLU A 17 19.33 -1.33 13.15
C GLU A 17 17.94 -1.52 13.75
N LEU A 18 17.57 -2.76 14.08
CA LEU A 18 16.25 -3.07 14.64
C LEU A 18 16.01 -2.33 15.99
N GLY A 19 17.09 -2.00 16.70
CA GLY A 19 17.08 -1.15 17.90
C GLY A 19 16.75 0.32 17.62
N ASP A 20 17.01 0.83 16.42
CA ASP A 20 16.64 2.20 16.00
C ASP A 20 15.16 2.31 15.65
N VAL A 21 14.56 1.19 15.21
CA VAL A 21 13.12 1.06 14.93
C VAL A 21 12.32 0.91 16.22
N PHE A 22 12.86 0.19 17.21
CA PHE A 22 12.19 -0.08 18.49
C PHE A 22 13.04 0.37 19.69
N PRO A 23 13.04 1.68 20.01
CA PRO A 23 13.92 2.24 21.06
C PRO A 23 13.60 1.76 22.49
N LYS A 24 12.49 1.04 22.70
CA LYS A 24 12.03 0.59 24.03
C LYS A 24 12.14 -0.91 24.26
N SER A 25 12.44 -1.70 23.23
CA SER A 25 12.67 -3.15 23.17
C SER A 25 12.03 -3.67 21.89
N ILE A 26 12.77 -4.49 21.15
CA ILE A 26 12.23 -5.23 20.02
C ILE A 26 11.32 -6.29 20.63
N PRO A 27 10.00 -6.30 20.35
CA PRO A 27 9.17 -7.39 20.83
C PRO A 27 9.73 -8.70 20.27
N GLU A 28 9.98 -9.72 21.13
CA GLU A 28 10.48 -11.04 20.70
C GLU A 28 9.61 -11.67 19.59
N SER A 29 8.33 -11.24 19.53
CA SER A 29 7.37 -11.51 18.47
C SER A 29 7.81 -11.03 17.08
N VAL A 30 8.46 -9.87 16.98
CA VAL A 30 8.96 -9.26 15.72
C VAL A 30 10.21 -9.97 15.23
N GLU A 31 11.14 -10.29 16.12
CA GLU A 31 12.34 -11.06 15.79
C GLU A 31 11.97 -12.48 15.33
N SER A 32 10.98 -13.09 16.00
CA SER A 32 10.37 -14.35 15.57
C SER A 32 9.66 -14.24 14.20
N LEU A 33 9.05 -13.09 13.90
CA LEU A 33 8.44 -12.77 12.60
C LEU A 33 9.45 -12.44 11.51
N LEU A 34 10.73 -12.18 11.82
CA LEU A 34 11.74 -11.87 10.81
C LEU A 34 12.60 -13.09 10.49
N TYR A 35 12.98 -13.84 11.51
CA TYR A 35 13.95 -14.94 11.40
C TYR A 35 13.32 -16.34 11.41
N ASN A 36 12.12 -16.55 11.98
CA ASN A 36 11.43 -17.85 11.89
C ASN A 36 10.52 -17.99 10.66
N LEU A 37 10.45 -16.95 9.80
CA LEU A 37 9.71 -17.01 8.53
C LEU A 37 10.47 -17.72 7.40
N GLU A 38 11.68 -18.22 7.64
CA GLU A 38 12.47 -19.00 6.67
C GLU A 38 11.71 -20.19 6.07
N GLN A 39 10.62 -20.63 6.72
CA GLN A 39 9.79 -21.76 6.30
C GLN A 39 8.37 -21.40 5.88
N LEU A 40 8.08 -20.13 5.55
CA LEU A 40 6.83 -19.77 4.87
C LEU A 40 6.87 -20.23 3.41
N HIS A 41 6.45 -21.47 3.19
CA HIS A 41 6.11 -22.02 1.89
C HIS A 41 4.63 -22.39 1.90
N GLU A 42 4.02 -22.64 0.75
CA GLU A 42 2.67 -23.22 0.66
C GLU A 42 2.48 -24.53 1.46
N ARG A 43 3.59 -25.13 1.92
CA ARG A 43 3.65 -26.33 2.77
C ARG A 43 3.81 -26.05 4.27
N SER A 44 3.84 -24.79 4.72
CA SER A 44 3.89 -24.46 6.15
C SER A 44 2.67 -25.05 6.85
N SER A 45 2.88 -25.61 8.05
CA SER A 45 1.76 -26.15 8.81
C SER A 45 0.73 -25.04 9.07
N PRO A 46 -0.59 -25.34 9.00
CA PRO A 46 -1.63 -24.38 9.35
C PRO A 46 -1.42 -23.73 10.73
N LEU A 47 -0.79 -24.46 11.64
CA LEU A 47 -0.45 -24.01 13.00
C LEU A 47 0.62 -22.91 12.99
N LEU A 48 1.65 -23.00 12.15
CA LEU A 48 2.66 -21.94 12.01
C LEU A 48 2.05 -20.64 11.45
N LEU A 49 1.17 -20.76 10.46
CA LEU A 49 0.45 -19.61 9.89
C LEU A 49 -0.48 -18.93 10.89
N GLU A 50 -1.17 -19.70 11.74
CA GLU A 50 -1.98 -19.14 12.84
C GLU A 50 -1.11 -18.53 13.94
N THR A 51 0.04 -19.11 14.27
CA THR A 51 0.98 -18.49 15.23
C THR A 51 1.48 -17.14 14.71
N ILE A 52 1.95 -17.06 13.46
CA ILE A 52 2.40 -15.80 12.85
C ILE A 52 1.27 -14.76 12.81
N LYS A 53 0.04 -15.20 12.54
CA LYS A 53 -1.15 -14.34 12.59
C LYS A 53 -1.39 -13.80 13.99
N ILE A 54 -1.33 -14.65 15.02
CA ILE A 54 -1.56 -14.25 16.41
C ILE A 54 -0.47 -13.27 16.86
N VAL A 55 0.78 -13.57 16.53
CA VAL A 55 1.96 -12.76 16.87
C VAL A 55 1.91 -11.40 16.17
N TYR A 56 1.66 -11.39 14.85
CA TYR A 56 1.51 -10.14 14.09
C TYR A 56 0.30 -9.35 14.56
N LYS A 57 -0.85 -9.98 14.79
CA LYS A 57 -2.05 -9.29 15.26
C LYS A 57 -1.86 -8.69 16.67
N ALA A 58 -1.25 -9.44 17.59
CA ALA A 58 -0.93 -8.94 18.92
C ALA A 58 0.02 -7.73 18.87
N PHE A 59 1.02 -7.77 17.97
CA PHE A 59 1.87 -6.61 17.70
C PHE A 59 1.06 -5.43 17.12
N MET A 60 0.19 -5.68 16.16
CA MET A 60 -0.61 -4.65 15.48
C MET A 60 -1.61 -3.93 16.39
N ASP A 61 -2.11 -4.60 17.43
CA ASP A 61 -3.09 -4.04 18.36
C ASP A 61 -2.47 -2.98 19.30
N ASP A 62 -1.16 -3.07 19.57
CA ASP A 62 -0.44 -2.22 20.52
C ASP A 62 0.48 -1.15 19.88
N VAL A 63 0.61 -1.14 18.55
CA VAL A 63 1.64 -0.37 17.82
C VAL A 63 1.00 0.63 16.86
N ASP A 64 1.50 1.87 16.87
CA ASP A 64 0.94 2.95 16.05
C ASP A 64 1.32 2.83 14.55
N ASP A 65 0.73 3.68 13.69
CA ASP A 65 1.02 3.66 12.24
C ASP A 65 2.50 3.99 11.93
N VAL A 66 3.18 4.77 12.77
CA VAL A 66 4.55 5.21 12.55
C VAL A 66 5.50 4.04 12.80
N GLU A 67 5.35 3.35 13.93
CA GLU A 67 6.13 2.18 14.29
C GLU A 67 5.89 1.03 13.31
N ARG A 68 4.64 0.79 12.89
CA ARG A 68 4.31 -0.20 11.84
C ARG A 68 4.98 0.10 10.52
N LYS A 69 5.02 1.38 10.12
CA LYS A 69 5.72 1.82 8.92
C LYS A 69 7.22 1.62 9.02
N SER A 70 7.83 1.94 10.17
CA SER A 70 9.27 1.75 10.38
C SER A 70 9.63 0.26 10.33
N LEU A 71 8.83 -0.62 10.94
CA LEU A 71 9.00 -2.06 10.82
C LEU A 71 8.90 -2.53 9.36
N PHE A 72 7.89 -2.07 8.62
CA PHE A 72 7.75 -2.40 7.20
C PHE A 72 9.00 -2.00 6.39
N LEU A 73 9.52 -0.79 6.60
CA LEU A 73 10.72 -0.31 5.90
C LEU A 73 11.95 -1.16 6.24
N TYR A 74 12.12 -1.52 7.51
CA TYR A 74 13.18 -2.42 7.96
C TYR A 74 13.08 -3.79 7.27
N VAL A 75 11.90 -4.42 7.26
CA VAL A 75 11.68 -5.72 6.60
C VAL A 75 12.03 -5.64 5.11
N VAL A 76 11.61 -4.58 4.42
CA VAL A 76 11.93 -4.37 3.00
C VAL A 76 13.43 -4.22 2.79
N GLN A 77 14.13 -3.50 3.66
CA GLN A 77 15.58 -3.35 3.61
C GLN A 77 16.29 -4.71 3.77
N GLU A 78 15.89 -5.52 4.75
CA GLU A 78 16.45 -6.86 4.97
C GLU A 78 16.22 -7.79 3.76
N VAL A 79 15.06 -7.69 3.11
CA VAL A 79 14.77 -8.42 1.86
C VAL A 79 15.67 -7.94 0.71
N GLN A 80 15.85 -6.63 0.57
CA GLN A 80 16.67 -6.04 -0.50
C GLN A 80 18.16 -6.38 -0.38
N VAL A 81 18.69 -6.47 0.85
CA VAL A 81 20.09 -6.88 1.10
C VAL A 81 20.27 -8.41 1.07
N GLY A 82 19.17 -9.18 0.99
CA GLY A 82 19.18 -10.64 0.91
C GLY A 82 19.29 -11.36 2.26
N SER A 83 19.20 -10.64 3.38
CA SER A 83 19.17 -11.19 4.73
C SER A 83 17.81 -11.83 5.07
N ALA A 84 16.74 -11.39 4.41
CA ALA A 84 15.39 -11.95 4.54
C ALA A 84 14.81 -12.37 3.18
N ARG A 85 13.82 -13.28 3.20
CA ARG A 85 13.10 -13.70 1.99
C ARG A 85 11.91 -12.76 1.69
N PRO A 86 11.51 -12.59 0.42
CA PRO A 86 10.34 -11.78 0.05
C PRO A 86 9.05 -12.17 0.79
N GLU A 87 8.89 -13.45 1.14
CA GLU A 87 7.76 -13.97 1.92
C GLU A 87 7.60 -13.30 3.29
N SER A 88 8.66 -12.70 3.85
CA SER A 88 8.59 -11.90 5.08
C SER A 88 7.72 -10.64 4.94
N ILE A 89 7.36 -10.23 3.72
CA ILE A 89 6.45 -9.11 3.45
C ILE A 89 4.97 -9.55 3.50
N ILE A 90 4.67 -10.85 3.36
CA ILE A 90 3.30 -11.38 3.33
C ILE A 90 2.45 -10.99 4.55
N PRO A 91 2.97 -10.94 5.80
CA PRO A 91 2.18 -10.47 6.94
C PRO A 91 1.58 -9.07 6.75
N PHE A 92 2.33 -8.14 6.15
CA PHE A 92 1.84 -6.79 5.81
C PHE A 92 0.78 -6.81 4.71
N ILE A 93 0.83 -7.76 3.78
CA ILE A 93 -0.22 -7.92 2.77
C ILE A 93 -1.48 -8.52 3.38
N ARG A 94 -1.31 -9.47 4.31
CA ARG A 94 -2.37 -10.31 4.83
C ARG A 94 -3.17 -9.67 5.96
N TYR A 95 -2.50 -8.97 6.87
CA TYR A 95 -3.10 -8.57 8.14
C TYR A 95 -3.13 -7.06 8.37
N GLU A 96 -2.39 -6.27 7.60
CA GLU A 96 -2.41 -4.81 7.71
C GLU A 96 -3.76 -4.23 7.24
N THR A 97 -4.23 -3.23 7.96
CA THR A 97 -5.47 -2.50 7.68
C THR A 97 -5.19 -1.16 7.01
N ASN A 98 -4.02 -0.57 7.27
CA ASN A 98 -3.56 0.68 6.66
C ASN A 98 -3.34 0.48 5.16
N HIS A 99 -4.18 1.11 4.35
CA HIS A 99 -4.18 0.95 2.90
C HIS A 99 -2.84 1.36 2.25
N GLN A 100 -2.15 2.38 2.76
CA GLN A 100 -0.87 2.82 2.19
C GLN A 100 0.24 1.78 2.43
N LEU A 101 0.26 1.17 3.61
CA LEU A 101 1.22 0.10 3.92
C LEU A 101 0.94 -1.15 3.10
N VAL A 102 -0.33 -1.53 2.94
CA VAL A 102 -0.72 -2.67 2.09
C VAL A 102 -0.28 -2.46 0.65
N THR A 103 -0.62 -1.33 0.02
CA THR A 103 -0.22 -1.03 -1.38
C THR A 103 1.30 -1.09 -1.55
N ARG A 104 2.07 -0.52 -0.60
CA ARG A 104 3.53 -0.56 -0.64
C ARG A 104 4.09 -1.97 -0.42
N ALA A 105 3.48 -2.77 0.44
CA ALA A 105 3.86 -4.15 0.68
C ALA A 105 3.66 -5.01 -0.58
N ILE A 106 2.56 -4.80 -1.31
CA ILE A 106 2.32 -5.46 -2.60
C ILE A 106 3.46 -5.14 -3.57
N TRP A 107 3.83 -3.87 -3.74
CA TRP A 107 4.88 -3.48 -4.67
C TRP A 107 6.24 -4.03 -4.25
N ALA A 108 6.59 -3.93 -2.97
CA ALA A 108 7.84 -4.47 -2.45
C ALA A 108 7.90 -6.00 -2.67
N TYR A 109 6.80 -6.72 -2.44
CA TYR A 109 6.74 -8.15 -2.68
C TYR A 109 6.93 -8.50 -4.16
N LEU A 110 6.18 -7.86 -5.07
CA LEU A 110 6.28 -8.10 -6.51
C LEU A 110 7.67 -7.76 -7.08
N GLN A 111 8.35 -6.74 -6.52
CA GLN A 111 9.68 -6.33 -6.96
C GLN A 111 10.79 -7.27 -6.45
N ASN A 112 10.63 -7.85 -5.26
CA ASN A 112 11.68 -8.64 -4.63
C ASN A 112 11.51 -10.15 -4.81
N LYS A 113 10.28 -10.64 -5.05
CA LYS A 113 10.05 -12.06 -5.32
C LYS A 113 10.52 -12.42 -6.72
N ARG A 114 11.63 -13.16 -6.77
CA ARG A 114 12.16 -13.74 -8.00
C ARG A 114 11.14 -14.71 -8.57
N SER A 115 10.73 -14.48 -9.81
CA SER A 115 9.92 -15.44 -10.53
C SER A 115 10.82 -16.39 -11.32
N SER A 116 10.40 -17.65 -11.46
CA SER A 116 11.18 -18.66 -12.17
C SER A 116 10.88 -18.60 -13.67
N PHE A 117 11.70 -19.25 -14.51
CA PHE A 117 11.36 -19.43 -15.94
C PHE A 117 10.04 -20.18 -16.13
N GLU A 118 9.75 -21.11 -15.23
CA GLU A 118 8.57 -21.98 -15.28
C GLU A 118 7.32 -21.24 -14.79
N ASP A 119 7.48 -20.27 -13.90
CA ASP A 119 6.40 -19.45 -13.38
C ASP A 119 6.80 -17.97 -13.25
N PRO A 120 6.75 -17.21 -14.36
CA PRO A 120 7.01 -15.78 -14.38
C PRO A 120 5.89 -14.96 -13.73
N PHE A 121 4.80 -15.58 -13.27
CA PHE A 121 3.71 -14.89 -12.58
C PHE A 121 3.57 -15.28 -11.11
N SER A 122 4.44 -16.15 -10.59
CA SER A 122 4.36 -16.70 -9.24
C SER A 122 4.06 -15.64 -8.17
N ALA A 123 4.79 -14.52 -8.16
CA ALA A 123 4.56 -13.45 -7.19
C ALA A 123 3.14 -12.83 -7.28
N THR A 124 2.61 -12.68 -8.49
CA THR A 124 1.23 -12.20 -8.70
C THR A 124 0.22 -13.28 -8.32
N CYS A 125 0.47 -14.54 -8.70
CA CYS A 125 -0.37 -15.68 -8.36
C CYS A 125 -0.53 -15.83 -6.85
N ASP A 126 0.56 -15.73 -6.07
CA ASP A 126 0.51 -15.75 -4.60
C ASP A 126 -0.48 -14.72 -4.04
N ILE A 127 -0.43 -13.48 -4.54
CA ILE A 127 -1.30 -12.40 -4.06
C ILE A 127 -2.74 -12.63 -4.52
N LEU A 128 -2.96 -13.06 -5.77
CA LEU A 128 -4.28 -13.38 -6.29
C LEU A 128 -4.92 -14.53 -5.52
N ASP A 129 -4.15 -15.53 -5.11
CA ASP A 129 -4.58 -16.62 -4.25
C ASP A 129 -5.02 -16.12 -2.87
N LEU A 130 -4.27 -15.21 -2.26
CA LEU A 130 -4.65 -14.56 -1.01
C LEU A 130 -5.94 -13.75 -1.15
N LEU A 131 -6.09 -13.03 -2.26
CA LEU A 131 -7.25 -12.20 -2.57
C LEU A 131 -8.51 -13.04 -2.83
N GLY A 132 -8.37 -14.11 -3.63
CA GLY A 132 -9.45 -15.03 -4.02
C GLY A 132 -9.95 -15.87 -2.84
N ARG A 133 -9.04 -16.31 -1.95
CA ARG A 133 -9.40 -17.03 -0.72
C ARG A 133 -9.88 -16.11 0.42
N LYS A 134 -10.04 -14.81 0.16
CA LYS A 134 -10.43 -13.78 1.15
C LYS A 134 -9.55 -13.80 2.42
N ARG A 135 -8.25 -14.03 2.25
CA ARG A 135 -7.30 -14.18 3.36
C ARG A 135 -6.61 -12.88 3.76
N VAL A 136 -6.97 -11.75 3.15
CA VAL A 136 -6.38 -10.43 3.40
C VAL A 136 -7.36 -9.52 4.14
N ALA A 137 -6.84 -8.76 5.11
CA ALA A 137 -7.64 -7.85 5.93
C ALA A 137 -8.20 -6.66 5.13
N ASN A 138 -7.47 -6.17 4.12
CA ASN A 138 -7.87 -5.05 3.28
C ASN A 138 -7.83 -5.43 1.78
N ARG A 139 -8.87 -6.14 1.31
CA ARG A 139 -8.99 -6.61 -0.08
C ARG A 139 -8.92 -5.47 -1.10
N GLY A 140 -9.53 -4.33 -0.80
CA GLY A 140 -9.50 -3.13 -1.64
C GLY A 140 -8.10 -2.57 -1.83
N ALA A 141 -7.31 -2.46 -0.75
CA ALA A 141 -5.94 -1.97 -0.84
C ALA A 141 -5.00 -2.96 -1.53
N VAL A 142 -5.19 -4.27 -1.33
CA VAL A 142 -4.44 -5.30 -2.08
C VAL A 142 -4.74 -5.18 -3.59
N PHE A 143 -6.01 -5.05 -3.94
CA PHE A 143 -6.42 -4.85 -5.34
C PHE A 143 -5.84 -3.56 -5.93
N ALA A 144 -5.87 -2.45 -5.18
CA ALA A 144 -5.23 -1.20 -5.59
C ALA A 144 -3.73 -1.33 -5.77
N GLY A 145 -3.04 -2.04 -4.88
CA GLY A 145 -1.62 -2.36 -5.01
C GLY A 145 -1.31 -3.07 -6.32
N LEU A 146 -2.11 -4.07 -6.70
CA LEU A 146 -1.92 -4.81 -7.95
C LEU A 146 -2.25 -3.96 -9.19
N VAL A 147 -3.35 -3.21 -9.17
CA VAL A 147 -3.73 -2.31 -10.28
C VAL A 147 -2.66 -1.23 -10.46
N CYS A 148 -2.36 -0.47 -9.40
CA CYS A 148 -1.42 0.64 -9.45
C CYS A 148 0.05 0.20 -9.63
N PHE A 149 0.37 -1.10 -9.53
CA PHE A 149 1.68 -1.60 -9.94
C PHE A 149 1.93 -1.40 -11.45
N GLY A 150 0.87 -1.30 -12.25
CA GLY A 150 0.96 -0.84 -13.63
C GLY A 150 1.45 -1.88 -14.64
N ASP A 151 1.61 -3.15 -14.27
CA ASP A 151 1.93 -4.19 -15.25
C ASP A 151 0.69 -4.59 -16.05
N ARG A 152 0.75 -4.45 -17.39
CA ARG A 152 -0.36 -4.77 -18.29
C ARG A 152 -0.93 -6.18 -18.10
N ARG A 153 -0.09 -7.17 -17.79
CA ARG A 153 -0.51 -8.57 -17.63
C ARG A 153 -1.20 -8.79 -16.28
N VAL A 154 -0.72 -8.11 -15.24
CA VAL A 154 -1.38 -8.09 -13.93
C VAL A 154 -2.78 -7.45 -14.06
N CYS A 155 -2.88 -6.28 -14.69
CA CYS A 155 -4.17 -5.64 -14.96
C CYS A 155 -5.11 -6.52 -15.79
N ALA A 156 -4.59 -7.27 -16.77
CA ALA A 156 -5.40 -8.19 -17.56
C ALA A 156 -6.06 -9.30 -16.72
N VAL A 157 -5.33 -9.89 -15.77
CA VAL A 157 -5.88 -10.91 -14.86
C VAL A 157 -6.90 -10.29 -13.89
N LEU A 158 -6.62 -9.09 -13.38
CA LEU A 158 -7.51 -8.38 -12.46
C LEU A 158 -8.87 -8.00 -13.05
N ARG A 159 -9.01 -7.97 -14.39
CA ARG A 159 -10.29 -7.70 -15.05
C ARG A 159 -11.38 -8.66 -14.58
N THR A 160 -11.05 -9.93 -14.35
CA THR A 160 -12.00 -10.92 -13.84
C THR A 160 -12.27 -10.79 -12.34
N VAL A 161 -11.26 -10.32 -11.59
CA VAL A 161 -11.31 -10.24 -10.12
C VAL A 161 -12.15 -9.06 -9.64
N ARG A 162 -12.24 -7.96 -10.42
CA ARG A 162 -12.95 -6.73 -10.04
C ARG A 162 -14.43 -6.97 -9.68
N HIS A 163 -15.09 -7.93 -10.33
CA HIS A 163 -16.49 -8.30 -10.05
C HIS A 163 -16.69 -9.00 -8.71
N THR A 164 -15.61 -9.44 -8.06
CA THR A 164 -15.66 -10.12 -6.75
C THR A 164 -15.52 -9.16 -5.56
N LEU A 165 -15.33 -7.86 -5.85
CA LEU A 165 -15.18 -6.81 -4.84
C LEU A 165 -16.55 -6.25 -4.46
N SER A 166 -16.76 -6.13 -3.16
CA SER A 166 -17.91 -5.42 -2.57
C SER A 166 -17.67 -3.91 -2.55
N LEU A 167 -18.75 -3.13 -2.47
CA LEU A 167 -18.64 -1.66 -2.40
C LEU A 167 -17.70 -1.15 -1.29
N PRO A 168 -17.68 -1.69 -0.05
CA PRO A 168 -16.68 -1.29 0.96
C PRO A 168 -15.24 -1.55 0.52
N GLU A 169 -14.99 -2.66 -0.17
CA GLU A 169 -13.66 -2.98 -0.71
C GLU A 169 -13.29 -2.03 -1.85
N ILE A 170 -14.26 -1.61 -2.67
CA ILE A 170 -14.01 -0.63 -3.74
C ILE A 170 -13.76 0.77 -3.17
N ARG A 171 -14.43 1.15 -2.08
CA ARG A 171 -14.07 2.38 -1.35
C ARG A 171 -12.63 2.31 -0.82
N ALA A 172 -12.24 1.17 -0.25
CA ALA A 172 -10.85 0.96 0.18
C ALA A 172 -9.86 1.01 -0.99
N PHE A 173 -10.22 0.47 -2.17
CA PHE A 173 -9.46 0.64 -3.40
C PHE A 173 -9.29 2.12 -3.76
N ALA A 174 -10.37 2.91 -3.75
CA ALA A 174 -10.32 4.33 -4.10
C ALA A 174 -9.43 5.15 -3.15
N HIS A 175 -9.38 4.79 -1.86
CA HIS A 175 -8.47 5.40 -0.90
C HIS A 175 -7.01 4.95 -1.08
N ALA A 176 -6.80 3.70 -1.49
CA ALA A 176 -5.49 3.09 -1.65
C ALA A 176 -4.79 3.44 -2.97
N ALA A 177 -5.59 3.78 -4.00
CA ALA A 177 -5.15 4.09 -5.36
C ALA A 177 -4.35 5.40 -5.39
N THR A 178 -3.06 5.26 -5.10
CA THR A 178 -2.07 6.34 -5.09
C THR A 178 -0.81 5.80 -5.72
N GLY A 179 -0.07 6.65 -6.43
CA GLY A 179 1.14 6.23 -7.13
C GLY A 179 1.34 6.98 -8.44
N PRO A 180 2.41 6.65 -9.17
CA PRO A 180 2.68 7.21 -10.48
C PRO A 180 1.60 6.75 -11.47
N LEU A 181 1.36 7.58 -12.49
CA LEU A 181 0.41 7.25 -13.53
C LEU A 181 0.97 6.15 -14.43
N HIS A 182 0.27 5.01 -14.46
CA HIS A 182 0.57 3.91 -15.37
C HIS A 182 -0.51 3.81 -16.43
N ARG A 183 -0.10 3.62 -17.68
CA ARG A 183 -1.02 3.49 -18.83
C ARG A 183 -2.04 2.37 -18.59
N SER A 184 -1.55 1.21 -18.20
CA SER A 184 -2.38 0.02 -17.92
C SER A 184 -3.37 0.24 -16.77
N THR A 185 -3.02 1.04 -15.76
CA THR A 185 -3.91 1.39 -14.65
C THR A 185 -5.04 2.29 -15.13
N ILE A 186 -4.71 3.31 -15.93
CA ILE A 186 -5.69 4.26 -16.45
C ILE A 186 -6.65 3.52 -17.39
N GLU A 187 -6.13 2.78 -18.37
CA GLU A 187 -6.92 1.95 -19.28
C GLU A 187 -7.82 0.97 -18.51
N PHE A 188 -7.27 0.28 -17.50
CA PHE A 188 -8.04 -0.65 -16.69
C PHE A 188 -9.24 0.02 -15.99
N CYS A 189 -9.01 1.18 -15.38
CA CYS A 189 -10.06 1.89 -14.64
C CYS A 189 -11.08 2.56 -15.57
N THR A 190 -10.67 3.11 -16.72
CA THR A 190 -11.60 3.73 -17.68
C THR A 190 -12.46 2.67 -18.36
N GLU A 191 -11.90 1.53 -18.78
CA GLU A 191 -12.67 0.38 -19.27
C GLU A 191 -13.67 -0.11 -18.20
N TRP A 192 -13.23 -0.20 -16.95
CA TRP A 192 -14.10 -0.61 -15.85
C TRP A 192 -15.24 0.39 -15.61
N LEU A 193 -14.97 1.70 -15.73
CA LEU A 193 -16.01 2.72 -15.62
C LEU A 193 -17.08 2.59 -16.71
N VAL A 194 -16.69 2.32 -17.96
CA VAL A 194 -17.64 2.13 -19.06
C VAL A 194 -18.56 0.95 -18.76
N GLU A 195 -18.00 -0.18 -18.35
CA GLU A 195 -18.78 -1.35 -17.94
C GLU A 195 -19.75 -1.06 -16.78
N LEU A 196 -19.31 -0.28 -15.78
CA LEU A 196 -20.14 0.08 -14.64
C LEU A 196 -21.29 1.02 -15.02
N VAL A 197 -21.07 1.90 -16.00
CA VAL A 197 -22.13 2.74 -16.57
C VAL A 197 -23.14 1.88 -17.33
N ASP A 198 -22.66 0.98 -18.19
CA ASP A 198 -23.50 0.09 -18.99
C ASP A 198 -24.36 -0.85 -18.13
N THR A 199 -23.86 -1.21 -16.95
CA THR A 199 -24.57 -2.06 -15.98
C THR A 199 -25.30 -1.27 -14.88
N GLU A 200 -25.39 0.06 -15.00
CA GLU A 200 -26.06 0.96 -14.07
C GLU A 200 -25.55 0.88 -12.61
N GLN A 201 -24.29 0.47 -12.40
CA GLN A 201 -23.65 0.35 -11.08
C GLN A 201 -22.99 1.66 -10.64
N TYR A 202 -23.78 2.72 -10.56
CA TYR A 202 -23.28 4.09 -10.37
C TYR A 202 -22.55 4.32 -9.04
N ASP A 203 -22.98 3.68 -7.94
CA ASP A 203 -22.30 3.79 -6.65
C ASP A 203 -20.84 3.35 -6.72
N ILE A 204 -20.58 2.31 -7.50
CA ILE A 204 -19.24 1.76 -7.73
C ILE A 204 -18.48 2.66 -8.70
N ALA A 205 -19.11 3.09 -9.80
CA ALA A 205 -18.51 3.99 -10.78
C ALA A 205 -17.97 5.27 -10.12
N ILE A 206 -18.72 5.87 -9.18
CA ILE A 206 -18.29 7.05 -8.44
C ILE A 206 -16.98 6.80 -7.67
N GLN A 207 -16.82 5.62 -7.05
CA GLN A 207 -15.61 5.30 -6.30
C GLN A 207 -14.40 5.12 -7.23
N VAL A 208 -14.58 4.43 -8.35
CA VAL A 208 -13.51 4.22 -9.35
C VAL A 208 -13.10 5.55 -9.99
N ALA A 209 -14.06 6.41 -10.32
CA ALA A 209 -13.80 7.75 -10.85
C ALA A 209 -13.06 8.64 -9.83
N SER A 210 -13.43 8.53 -8.55
CA SER A 210 -12.71 9.22 -7.47
C SER A 210 -11.27 8.72 -7.33
N ALA A 211 -11.03 7.41 -7.51
CA ALA A 211 -9.69 6.82 -7.48
C ALA A 211 -8.82 7.43 -8.58
N LEU A 212 -9.30 7.38 -9.83
CA LEU A 212 -8.61 7.94 -11.00
C LEU A 212 -8.33 9.44 -10.85
N SER A 213 -9.35 10.21 -10.44
CA SER A 213 -9.22 11.64 -10.16
C SER A 213 -8.12 11.92 -9.13
N SER A 214 -8.07 11.12 -8.07
CA SER A 214 -7.07 11.28 -7.00
C SER A 214 -5.66 10.94 -7.48
N MET A 215 -5.49 9.94 -8.35
CA MET A 215 -4.20 9.61 -8.95
C MET A 215 -3.68 10.79 -9.79
N VAL A 216 -4.51 11.35 -10.67
CA VAL A 216 -4.13 12.48 -11.54
C VAL A 216 -3.84 13.74 -10.73
N ILE A 217 -4.68 14.08 -9.74
CA ILE A 217 -4.50 15.28 -8.92
C ILE A 217 -3.20 15.23 -8.11
N ASN A 218 -2.80 14.05 -7.66
CA ASN A 218 -1.64 13.86 -6.80
C ASN A 218 -0.34 13.60 -7.58
N ASP A 219 -0.40 13.38 -8.90
CA ASP A 219 0.79 13.24 -9.74
C ASP A 219 1.31 14.61 -10.19
N SER A 220 2.52 14.96 -9.74
CA SER A 220 3.14 16.24 -10.06
C SER A 220 3.78 16.29 -11.45
N THR A 221 3.98 15.14 -12.08
CA THR A 221 4.73 15.02 -13.35
C THR A 221 3.81 14.92 -14.55
N LEU A 222 2.63 14.33 -14.38
CA LEU A 222 1.67 14.02 -15.44
C LEU A 222 2.32 13.23 -16.58
N LEU A 223 3.35 12.45 -16.26
CA LEU A 223 3.97 11.50 -17.17
C LEU A 223 3.33 10.14 -16.95
N VAL A 224 2.91 9.51 -18.04
CA VAL A 224 2.33 8.17 -18.01
C VAL A 224 3.41 7.17 -18.35
N HIS A 225 3.65 6.27 -17.40
CA HIS A 225 4.57 5.16 -17.57
C HIS A 225 3.87 3.96 -18.18
N ASP A 226 4.49 3.35 -19.20
CA ASP A 226 4.07 2.06 -19.72
C ASP A 226 5.12 1.01 -19.35
N THR A 227 4.80 0.28 -18.30
CA THR A 227 5.70 -0.68 -17.66
C THR A 227 5.32 -2.11 -18.03
N ARG A 228 6.32 -2.88 -18.48
CA ARG A 228 6.28 -4.34 -18.45
C ARG A 228 7.41 -4.83 -17.56
N PHE A 229 7.09 -5.39 -16.41
CA PHE A 229 8.11 -5.90 -15.50
C PHE A 229 8.60 -7.26 -16.01
N ASN A 230 9.89 -7.39 -16.32
CA ASN A 230 10.45 -8.70 -16.61
C ASN A 230 10.55 -9.48 -15.30
N PHE A 231 9.61 -10.41 -15.11
CA PHE A 231 9.61 -11.38 -14.02
C PHE A 231 10.59 -12.55 -14.28
N GLY A 232 11.44 -12.49 -15.30
CA GLY A 232 12.39 -13.56 -15.61
C GLY A 232 13.52 -13.71 -14.58
N PRO A 233 14.21 -14.86 -14.53
CA PRO A 233 15.16 -15.19 -13.46
C PRO A 233 16.56 -14.57 -13.60
N TYR A 234 16.79 -13.76 -14.63
CA TYR A 234 18.04 -12.99 -14.69
C TYR A 234 17.95 -11.86 -13.66
N ALA A 235 19.01 -11.71 -12.86
CA ALA A 235 19.14 -10.74 -11.76
C ALA A 235 19.08 -9.25 -12.18
N PHE A 236 18.58 -8.96 -13.37
CA PHE A 236 18.31 -7.63 -13.85
C PHE A 236 16.79 -7.44 -13.90
N LEU A 237 16.24 -6.80 -12.87
CA LEU A 237 14.91 -6.19 -12.90
C LEU A 237 14.92 -5.07 -13.96
N HIS A 238 14.92 -5.43 -15.23
CA HIS A 238 14.70 -4.50 -16.31
C HIS A 238 13.20 -4.51 -16.57
N SER A 239 12.49 -3.52 -16.03
CA SER A 239 11.22 -3.14 -16.64
C SER A 239 11.54 -2.76 -18.09
N THR A 240 10.82 -3.36 -19.03
CA THR A 240 10.80 -2.83 -20.38
C THR A 240 9.96 -1.57 -20.28
N ILE A 241 10.63 -0.44 -20.07
CA ILE A 241 10.01 0.87 -20.00
C ILE A 241 9.85 1.31 -21.45
N PHE A 242 8.62 1.28 -21.94
CA PHE A 242 8.30 1.99 -23.18
C PHE A 242 8.46 3.49 -22.90
N PRO A 243 8.77 4.32 -23.92
CA PRO A 243 8.92 5.76 -23.71
C PRO A 243 7.70 6.31 -22.98
N ASP A 244 7.95 7.03 -21.89
CA ASP A 244 6.91 7.74 -21.15
C ASP A 244 6.22 8.72 -22.11
N ILE A 245 4.89 8.80 -22.02
CA ILE A 245 4.07 9.75 -22.80
C ILE A 245 3.50 10.81 -21.87
N ALA A 246 3.16 11.97 -22.43
CA ALA A 246 2.41 12.96 -21.65
C ALA A 246 1.00 12.42 -21.37
N PHE A 247 0.43 12.77 -20.22
CA PHE A 247 -0.95 12.41 -19.91
C PHE A 247 -1.94 12.92 -20.97
N ASP A 248 -1.72 14.12 -21.52
CA ASP A 248 -2.55 14.68 -22.60
C ASP A 248 -2.55 13.80 -23.87
N ASP A 249 -1.41 13.20 -24.22
CA ASP A 249 -1.32 12.29 -25.37
C ASP A 249 -2.18 11.03 -25.13
N LEU A 250 -2.17 10.50 -23.90
CA LEU A 250 -3.03 9.38 -23.54
C LEU A 250 -4.52 9.76 -23.57
N LEU A 251 -4.87 10.99 -23.19
CA LEU A 251 -6.27 11.45 -23.22
C LEU A 251 -6.85 11.48 -24.63
N VAL A 252 -6.03 11.81 -25.64
CA VAL A 252 -6.44 11.71 -27.06
C VAL A 252 -6.76 10.26 -27.42
N GLU A 253 -5.96 9.29 -26.95
CA GLU A 253 -6.24 7.87 -27.19
C GLU A 253 -7.50 7.39 -26.44
N LEU A 254 -7.81 7.97 -25.29
CA LEU A 254 -8.96 7.60 -24.46
C LEU A 254 -10.24 8.38 -24.79
N GLU A 255 -10.19 9.36 -25.70
CA GLU A 255 -11.31 10.23 -26.06
C GLU A 255 -12.62 9.47 -26.33
N PRO A 256 -12.65 8.36 -27.10
CA PRO A 256 -13.90 7.62 -27.34
C PRO A 256 -14.53 7.06 -26.06
N LEU A 257 -13.70 6.62 -25.10
CA LEU A 257 -14.18 6.12 -23.81
C LEU A 257 -14.67 7.27 -22.93
N LEU A 258 -13.98 8.41 -22.94
CA LEU A 258 -14.37 9.59 -22.16
C LEU A 258 -15.69 10.18 -22.67
N ASP A 259 -15.93 10.19 -23.99
CA ASP A 259 -17.19 10.62 -24.58
C ASP A 259 -18.34 9.71 -24.12
N THR A 260 -18.14 8.39 -24.18
CA THR A 260 -19.12 7.41 -23.66
C THR A 260 -19.45 7.67 -22.18
N LEU A 261 -18.43 7.94 -21.36
CA LEU A 261 -18.63 8.26 -19.94
C LEU A 261 -19.34 9.61 -19.73
N SER A 262 -19.09 10.60 -20.58
CA SER A 262 -19.77 11.90 -20.54
C SER A 262 -21.26 11.80 -20.88
N GLU A 263 -21.61 10.95 -21.86
CA GLU A 263 -23.00 10.72 -22.28
C GLU A 263 -23.88 10.10 -21.18
N SER A 264 -23.27 9.43 -20.20
CA SER A 264 -23.98 8.87 -19.03
C SER A 264 -24.71 9.93 -18.18
N GLY A 265 -24.30 11.20 -18.28
CA GLY A 265 -24.86 12.30 -17.49
C GLY A 265 -24.51 12.25 -15.99
N LEU A 266 -23.62 11.35 -15.55
CA LEU A 266 -23.23 11.23 -14.15
C LEU A 266 -22.30 12.40 -13.72
N PRO A 267 -22.69 13.22 -12.73
CA PRO A 267 -21.89 14.39 -12.34
C PRO A 267 -20.46 14.05 -11.88
N ALA A 268 -20.28 12.88 -11.25
CA ALA A 268 -18.95 12.44 -10.81
C ALA A 268 -18.01 12.12 -11.97
N LEU A 269 -18.53 11.57 -13.08
CA LEU A 269 -17.75 11.26 -14.28
C LEU A 269 -17.40 12.52 -15.04
N ASN A 270 -18.36 13.44 -15.20
CA ASN A 270 -18.10 14.75 -15.79
C ASN A 270 -17.00 15.49 -15.04
N ARG A 271 -17.04 15.47 -13.70
CA ARG A 271 -16.00 16.09 -12.87
C ARG A 271 -14.63 15.41 -13.02
N MET A 272 -14.59 14.09 -13.15
CA MET A 272 -13.35 13.36 -13.44
C MET A 272 -12.80 13.77 -14.81
N ILE A 273 -13.65 13.87 -15.84
CA ILE A 273 -13.25 14.29 -17.19
C ILE A 273 -12.73 15.74 -17.18
N GLU A 274 -13.34 16.65 -16.41
CA GLU A 274 -12.84 18.01 -16.22
C GLU A 274 -11.45 18.04 -15.58
N ILE A 275 -11.22 17.19 -14.57
CA ILE A 275 -9.88 17.01 -13.97
C ILE A 275 -8.89 16.50 -14.99
N PHE A 276 -9.30 15.60 -15.89
CA PHE A 276 -8.43 15.08 -16.93
C PHE A 276 -8.06 16.16 -17.94
N LYS A 277 -8.98 17.06 -18.29
CA LYS A 277 -8.74 18.17 -19.23
C LYS A 277 -7.90 19.31 -18.65
N ASP A 278 -7.94 19.53 -17.34
CA ASP A 278 -7.07 20.49 -16.63
C ASP A 278 -6.43 19.85 -15.39
N PRO A 279 -5.47 18.93 -15.57
CA PRO A 279 -4.85 18.21 -14.46
C PRO A 279 -3.94 19.13 -13.63
N ALA A 280 -3.49 20.24 -14.21
CA ALA A 280 -2.67 21.26 -13.55
C ALA A 280 -3.46 22.08 -12.51
N GLY A 281 -4.79 22.09 -12.58
CA GLY A 281 -5.62 22.70 -11.56
C GLY A 281 -5.69 24.22 -11.69
N ASN A 282 -5.72 24.77 -12.90
CA ASN A 282 -5.82 26.22 -13.09
C ASN A 282 -7.21 26.77 -12.74
N SER A 283 -8.22 25.90 -12.65
CA SER A 283 -9.54 26.25 -12.14
C SER A 283 -9.58 26.40 -10.60
N LEU A 284 -10.36 27.39 -10.12
CA LEU A 284 -10.51 27.70 -8.69
C LEU A 284 -11.02 26.51 -7.87
N GLU A 285 -11.86 25.66 -8.45
CA GLU A 285 -12.45 24.49 -7.78
C GLU A 285 -11.44 23.34 -7.61
N GLN A 286 -10.52 23.16 -8.56
CA GLN A 286 -9.48 22.14 -8.48
C GLN A 286 -8.40 22.51 -7.44
N LEU A 287 -8.12 23.81 -7.26
CA LEU A 287 -7.29 24.31 -6.16
C LEU A 287 -7.86 23.94 -4.79
N ASP A 288 -9.18 24.01 -4.62
CA ASP A 288 -9.83 23.60 -3.36
C ASP A 288 -9.86 22.07 -3.19
N MET A 289 -10.02 21.30 -4.27
CA MET A 289 -9.88 19.84 -4.22
C MET A 289 -8.46 19.38 -3.88
N ARG A 290 -7.42 20.04 -4.41
CA ARG A 290 -6.03 19.80 -4.00
C ARG A 290 -5.80 20.12 -2.53
N LYS A 291 -6.38 21.20 -2.01
CA LYS A 291 -6.37 21.50 -0.56
C LYS A 291 -7.10 20.42 0.25
N VAL A 292 -8.21 19.85 -0.25
CA VAL A 292 -8.93 18.76 0.43
C VAL A 292 -8.15 17.44 0.37
N SER A 293 -7.56 17.08 -0.76
CA SER A 293 -6.68 15.89 -0.91
C SER A 293 -5.47 15.98 0.02
N THR A 294 -4.77 17.12 0.01
CA THR A 294 -3.63 17.35 0.92
C THR A 294 -4.06 17.41 2.39
N ARG A 295 -5.23 17.98 2.71
CA ARG A 295 -5.81 17.92 4.06
C ARG A 295 -6.25 16.52 4.46
N ARG A 296 -6.67 15.65 3.54
CA ARG A 296 -7.00 14.23 3.81
C ARG A 296 -5.73 13.43 4.11
N LEU A 297 -4.69 13.59 3.30
CA LEU A 297 -3.35 13.04 3.57
C LEU A 297 -2.79 13.55 4.91
N GLN A 298 -3.10 14.79 5.30
CA GLN A 298 -2.72 15.35 6.60
C GLN A 298 -3.67 14.97 7.74
N SER A 299 -4.95 14.70 7.49
CA SER A 299 -5.91 14.29 8.52
C SER A 299 -5.70 12.84 8.90
N ASP A 300 -5.34 11.98 7.97
CA ASP A 300 -4.91 10.61 8.27
C ASP A 300 -3.64 10.62 9.14
N ARG A 301 -2.74 11.59 8.92
CA ARG A 301 -1.60 11.89 9.83
C ARG A 301 -2.03 12.46 11.19
N ARG A 302 -3.07 13.31 11.24
CA ARG A 302 -3.53 13.94 12.49
C ARG A 302 -4.45 13.06 13.34
N VAL A 303 -5.16 12.11 12.75
CA VAL A 303 -5.95 11.11 13.49
C VAL A 303 -5.03 10.13 14.18
N SER A 304 -3.90 9.79 13.57
CA SER A 304 -2.78 9.11 14.23
C SER A 304 -2.19 9.97 15.35
N ASP A 305 -1.93 11.27 15.12
CA ASP A 305 -1.40 12.17 16.17
C ASP A 305 -2.38 12.45 17.33
N ARG A 306 -3.70 12.53 17.10
CA ARG A 306 -4.68 12.86 18.17
C ARG A 306 -4.89 11.71 19.16
N ARG A 307 -4.61 10.45 18.79
CA ARG A 307 -4.59 9.34 19.76
C ARG A 307 -3.42 9.44 20.74
N ILE A 308 -2.33 10.09 20.35
CA ILE A 308 -1.13 10.32 21.20
C ILE A 308 -1.45 11.21 22.41
N VAL A 309 -2.39 12.15 22.28
CA VAL A 309 -2.71 13.10 23.36
C VAL A 309 -3.71 12.51 24.38
N SER A 310 -4.48 11.48 24.02
CA SER A 310 -5.50 10.90 24.91
C SER A 310 -5.03 9.77 25.82
N ILE A 311 -3.77 9.33 25.73
CA ILE A 311 -3.22 8.27 26.58
C ILE A 311 -1.93 8.77 27.25
N THR A 312 -2.07 9.79 28.08
CA THR A 312 -1.22 9.85 29.29
C THR A 312 -1.92 8.97 30.32
N PRO A 313 -1.34 7.84 30.77
CA PRO A 313 -1.91 7.15 31.91
C PRO A 313 -1.85 8.12 33.08
N ARG A 314 -3.03 8.43 33.63
CA ARG A 314 -3.17 9.06 34.94
C ARG A 314 -2.63 8.05 35.94
N ILE A 315 -1.30 8.02 36.11
CA ILE A 315 -0.64 7.23 37.15
C ILE A 315 -1.14 7.81 38.47
N GLU A 316 -2.14 7.14 39.04
CA GLU A 316 -2.54 7.32 40.42
C GLU A 316 -1.28 7.17 41.28
N ARG A 317 -0.88 8.27 41.90
CA ARG A 317 0.03 8.30 43.03
C ARG A 317 -0.59 7.49 44.18
N ARG A 318 -0.45 6.16 44.17
CA ARG A 318 -0.60 5.35 45.37
C ARG A 318 0.73 5.31 46.10
N GLY A 319 0.72 5.89 47.30
CA GLY A 319 1.88 6.16 48.12
C GLY A 319 2.70 4.92 48.46
N ILE A 320 4.00 5.01 48.15
CA ILE A 320 5.01 4.19 48.78
C ILE A 320 5.25 4.79 50.17
N GLN A 321 4.50 4.31 51.17
CA GLN A 321 4.90 4.45 52.57
C GLN A 321 6.14 3.59 52.79
N ARG A 322 7.31 4.23 52.72
CA ARG A 322 8.58 3.69 53.22
C ARG A 322 8.43 3.40 54.71
N ARG A 323 8.32 2.12 55.10
CA ARG A 323 8.62 1.69 56.47
C ARG A 323 10.14 1.78 56.68
N ASN A 324 10.57 2.88 57.28
CA ASN A 324 11.84 2.95 58.00
C ASN A 324 11.73 2.04 59.23
N GLY A 325 12.32 0.85 59.15
CA GLY A 325 12.58 0.00 60.31
C GLY A 325 13.89 0.44 60.96
N GLU A 326 13.78 1.29 61.96
CA GLU A 326 14.87 1.76 62.81
C GLU A 326 15.58 0.58 63.49
N ARG A 327 16.88 0.43 63.24
CA ARG A 327 17.79 -0.23 64.17
C ARG A 327 18.31 0.83 65.14
N ARG A 328 17.78 0.83 66.37
CA ARG A 328 18.47 1.39 67.53
C ARG A 328 18.54 0.34 68.63
N LEU A 329 19.76 0.23 69.15
CA LEU A 329 20.21 -0.55 70.29
C LEU A 329 19.43 -0.17 71.56
N GLU A 330 19.18 -1.14 72.45
CA GLU A 330 19.61 -1.04 73.87
C GLU A 330 19.41 -2.35 74.66
N ASN A 331 20.53 -2.85 75.18
CA ASN A 331 20.80 -3.47 76.48
C ASN A 331 19.61 -3.81 77.42
N ARG A 332 19.57 -5.09 77.86
CA ARG A 332 19.69 -5.57 79.27
C ARG A 332 18.89 -6.86 79.50
N ARG A 333 19.59 -7.99 79.65
CA ARG A 333 19.78 -8.68 80.94
C ARG A 333 20.89 -9.70 80.82
#